data_AF-A0A8J7KZ44-F1
#
_entry.id   AF-A0A8J7KZ44-F1
#
_cell.length_a   1.000
_cell.length_b   1.000
_cell.length_c   1.000
_cell.angle_alpha   90.00
_cell.angle_beta   90.00
_cell.angle_gamma   90.00
#
_symmetry.space_group_name_H-M   'P 1'
#
loop_
_entity.id
_entity.type
_entity.pdbx_description
1 polymer ?
#
loop_
_entity_poly.entity_id
_entity_poly.type
_entity_poly.pdbx_seq_one_letter_code
_entity_poly.pdbx_strand_id
1 'polypeptide(L)'
;MDQDNRSRDDRGLENERRIDHLISLVERKTRTERHLEEHSDISDSPENIQHAKDINQQRENEIQNLKNIIAHGENASNNYLENTEKRFIFTEGYLNHNADHMDDEAFKNAKIKQEHRKEQMDFLK
;
A
#
# COMPACT_ATOMS: atom_id res chain seq x y z
N MET A 1 -3.98 39.14 -12.52
CA MET A 1 -3.43 37.89 -13.09
C MET A 1 -2.46 37.18 -12.13
N ASP A 2 -2.29 37.63 -10.87
CA ASP A 2 -1.26 37.12 -9.94
C ASP A 2 -1.71 36.09 -8.88
N GLN A 3 -2.99 35.71 -8.86
CA GLN A 3 -3.49 34.70 -7.91
C GLN A 3 -3.29 33.26 -8.44
N ASP A 4 -3.43 33.06 -9.76
CA ASP A 4 -3.33 31.73 -10.38
C ASP A 4 -1.90 31.17 -10.39
N ASN A 5 -0.89 32.05 -10.48
CA ASN A 5 0.51 31.64 -10.52
C ASN A 5 1.00 31.19 -9.13
N ARG A 6 0.57 31.88 -8.06
CA ARG A 6 0.86 31.49 -6.67
C ARG A 6 0.25 30.14 -6.30
N SER A 7 -0.97 29.86 -6.75
CA SER A 7 -1.64 28.56 -6.53
C SER A 7 -0.98 27.39 -7.29
N ARG A 8 -0.30 27.65 -8.41
CA ARG A 8 0.45 26.62 -9.14
C ARG A 8 1.78 26.29 -8.45
N ASP A 9 2.51 27.30 -7.98
CA ASP A 9 3.76 27.09 -7.23
C ASP A 9 3.52 26.32 -5.93
N ASP A 10 2.44 26.63 -5.21
CA ASP A 10 2.11 25.96 -3.94
C ASP A 10 1.80 24.46 -4.14
N ARG A 11 1.07 24.12 -5.21
CA ARG A 11 0.79 22.72 -5.58
C ARG A 11 2.03 21.96 -6.04
N GLY A 12 2.96 22.65 -6.72
CA GLY A 12 4.25 22.08 -7.12
C GLY A 12 5.09 21.69 -5.90
N LEU A 13 5.24 22.62 -4.95
CA LEU A 13 5.95 22.41 -3.68
C LEU A 13 5.30 21.31 -2.83
N GLU A 14 3.98 21.24 -2.80
CA GLU A 14 3.27 20.21 -2.05
C GLU A 14 3.47 18.82 -2.67
N ASN A 15 3.44 18.72 -4.01
CA ASN A 15 3.74 17.46 -4.70
C ASN A 15 5.20 17.04 -4.53
N GLU A 16 6.15 17.97 -4.51
CA GLU A 16 7.56 17.68 -4.20
C GLU A 16 7.68 17.03 -2.81
N ARG A 17 7.06 17.62 -1.78
CA ARG A 17 7.02 17.03 -0.43
C ARG A 17 6.37 15.65 -0.38
N ARG A 18 5.29 15.44 -1.16
CA ARG A 18 4.62 14.14 -1.27
C ARG A 18 5.52 13.09 -1.95
N ILE A 19 6.31 13.50 -2.95
CA ILE A 19 7.30 12.63 -3.60
C ILE A 19 8.41 12.26 -2.64
N ASP A 20 8.94 13.22 -1.87
CA ASP A 20 9.95 12.94 -0.83
C ASP A 20 9.42 11.95 0.22
N HIS A 21 8.16 12.13 0.63
CA HIS A 21 7.51 11.21 1.55
C HIS A 21 7.35 9.82 0.95
N LEU A 22 6.92 9.74 -0.32
CA LEU A 22 6.79 8.48 -1.06
C LEU A 22 8.12 7.73 -1.12
N ILE A 23 9.22 8.42 -1.44
CA ILE A 23 10.58 7.84 -1.45
C ILE A 23 10.92 7.26 -0.08
N SER A 24 10.73 8.04 0.98
CA SER A 24 11.00 7.61 2.36
C SER A 24 10.18 6.37 2.77
N LEU A 25 8.92 6.28 2.36
CA LEU A 25 8.07 5.13 2.64
C LEU A 25 8.53 3.89 1.86
N VAL A 26 8.88 4.04 0.59
CA VAL A 26 9.39 2.95 -0.25
C VAL A 26 10.70 2.39 0.29
N GLU A 27 11.64 3.26 0.71
CA GLU A 27 12.90 2.84 1.31
C GLU A 27 12.68 2.08 2.62
N ARG A 28 11.86 2.62 3.53
CA ARG A 28 11.51 1.96 4.79
C ARG A 28 10.83 0.62 4.54
N LYS A 29 9.92 0.57 3.56
CA LYS A 29 9.23 -0.65 3.18
C LYS A 29 10.18 -1.72 2.67
N THR A 30 11.03 -1.37 1.72
CA THR A 30 12.01 -2.26 1.10
C THR A 30 13.01 -2.80 2.14
N ARG A 31 13.44 -1.95 3.08
CA ARG A 31 14.31 -2.37 4.18
C ARG A 31 13.65 -3.40 5.09
N THR A 32 12.37 -3.20 5.42
CA THR A 32 11.60 -4.15 6.23
C THR A 32 11.36 -5.46 5.48
N GLU A 33 11.06 -5.42 4.18
CA GLU A 33 10.92 -6.64 3.34
C GLU A 33 12.22 -7.44 3.34
N ARG A 34 13.35 -6.79 3.03
CA ARG A 34 14.65 -7.44 3.05
C ARG A 34 14.99 -8.02 4.42
N HIS A 35 14.70 -7.30 5.51
CA HIS A 35 14.96 -7.80 6.85
C HIS A 35 14.13 -9.03 7.19
N LEU A 36 12.87 -9.08 6.74
CA LEU A 36 12.02 -10.25 6.89
C LEU A 36 12.50 -11.43 6.02
N GLU A 37 13.00 -11.17 4.82
CA GLU A 37 13.58 -12.20 3.95
C GLU A 37 14.87 -12.77 4.54
N GLU A 38 15.81 -11.93 4.96
CA GLU A 38 17.15 -12.32 5.41
C GLU A 38 17.19 -12.87 6.85
N HIS A 39 16.20 -12.54 7.68
CA HIS A 39 16.20 -12.88 9.12
C HIS A 39 14.91 -13.54 9.61
N SER A 40 14.04 -14.01 8.71
CA SER A 40 12.85 -14.79 9.11
C SER A 40 13.22 -16.00 9.97
N ASP A 41 14.39 -16.58 9.72
CA ASP A 41 14.93 -17.75 10.42
C ASP A 41 15.49 -17.42 11.82
N ILE A 42 15.77 -16.14 12.12
CA ILE A 42 16.52 -15.67 13.30
C ILE A 42 15.61 -14.85 14.23
N SER A 43 14.45 -14.39 13.78
CA SER A 43 13.54 -13.60 14.60
C SER A 43 12.74 -14.50 15.55
N ASP A 44 13.22 -14.62 16.79
CA ASP A 44 12.74 -15.55 17.83
C ASP A 44 11.27 -15.33 18.30
N SER A 45 10.55 -14.33 17.77
CA SER A 45 9.15 -14.04 18.15
C SER A 45 8.28 -13.85 16.89
N PRO A 46 7.34 -14.78 16.64
CA PRO A 46 6.31 -14.65 15.61
C PRO A 46 5.52 -13.34 15.69
N GLU A 47 5.31 -12.81 16.90
CA GLU A 47 4.62 -11.54 17.13
C GLU A 47 5.40 -10.34 16.56
N ASN A 48 6.72 -10.34 16.69
CA ASN A 48 7.57 -9.29 16.13
C ASN A 48 7.59 -9.33 14.60
N ILE A 49 7.60 -10.53 14.02
CA ILE A 49 7.47 -10.72 12.56
C ILE A 49 6.12 -10.19 12.07
N GLN A 50 5.03 -10.52 12.77
CA GLN A 50 3.70 -10.07 12.40
C GLN A 50 3.58 -8.54 12.51
N HIS A 51 4.04 -7.96 13.61
CA HIS A 51 4.04 -6.51 13.80
C HIS A 51 4.85 -5.78 12.71
N ALA A 52 6.00 -6.33 12.32
CA ALA A 52 6.79 -5.78 11.22
C ALA A 52 6.03 -5.83 9.88
N LYS A 53 5.29 -6.91 9.61
CA LYS A 53 4.42 -7.01 8.43
C LYS A 53 3.29 -5.99 8.45
N ASP A 54 2.65 -5.79 9.59
CA ASP A 54 1.53 -4.84 9.75
C ASP A 54 1.99 -3.39 9.53
N ILE A 55 3.13 -3.00 10.12
CA ILE A 55 3.76 -1.70 9.86
C ILE A 55 4.08 -1.56 8.37
N ASN A 56 4.60 -2.62 7.76
CA ASN A 56 4.95 -2.59 6.35
C ASN A 56 3.73 -2.44 5.44
N GLN A 57 2.60 -3.01 5.85
CA GLN A 57 1.32 -2.88 5.18
C GLN A 57 0.77 -1.46 5.28
N GLN A 58 0.87 -0.82 6.45
CA GLN A 58 0.47 0.59 6.61
C GLN A 58 1.26 1.51 5.66
N ARG A 59 2.56 1.27 5.52
CA ARG A 59 3.41 2.02 4.58
C ARG A 59 2.98 1.82 3.13
N GLU A 60 2.61 0.61 2.72
CA GLU A 60 2.09 0.34 1.38
C GLU A 60 0.78 1.10 1.12
N ASN A 61 -0.12 1.15 2.11
CA ASN A 61 -1.38 1.90 1.99
C ASN A 61 -1.11 3.41 1.82
N GLU A 62 -0.18 3.94 2.60
CA GLU A 62 0.24 5.34 2.53
C GLU A 62 0.90 5.67 1.18
N ILE A 63 1.76 4.77 0.66
CA ILE A 63 2.35 4.85 -0.68
C ILE A 63 1.25 4.95 -1.75
N GLN A 64 0.23 4.09 -1.71
CA GLN A 64 -0.85 4.11 -2.70
C GLN A 64 -1.68 5.40 -2.60
N ASN A 65 -1.96 5.87 -1.39
CA ASN A 65 -2.67 7.12 -1.18
C ASN A 65 -1.90 8.31 -1.75
N LEU A 66 -0.60 8.44 -1.42
CA LEU A 66 0.25 9.51 -1.94
C LEU A 66 0.35 9.48 -3.46
N LYS A 67 0.52 8.29 -4.06
CA LYS A 67 0.52 8.14 -5.54
C LYS A 67 -0.77 8.63 -6.16
N ASN A 68 -1.92 8.31 -5.57
CA ASN A 68 -3.22 8.75 -6.08
C ASN A 68 -3.39 10.26 -5.98
N ILE A 69 -3.01 10.86 -4.85
CA ILE A 69 -3.06 12.31 -4.65
C ILE A 69 -2.15 13.03 -5.67
N ILE A 70 -0.92 12.54 -5.88
CA ILE A 70 0.01 13.13 -6.85
C ILE A 70 -0.53 13.01 -8.28
N ALA A 71 -1.03 11.84 -8.67
CA ALA A 71 -1.43 11.56 -10.06
C ALA A 71 -2.77 12.20 -10.45
N HIS A 72 -3.70 12.33 -9.50
CA HIS A 72 -5.10 12.66 -9.78
C HIS A 72 -5.62 13.85 -8.97
N GLY A 73 -4.79 14.44 -8.10
CA GLY A 73 -5.17 15.51 -7.18
C GLY A 73 -5.91 15.00 -5.93
N GLU A 74 -6.05 15.86 -4.93
CA GLU A 74 -6.66 15.51 -3.62
C GLU A 74 -8.08 14.98 -3.73
N ASN A 75 -8.86 15.42 -4.72
CA ASN A 75 -10.25 14.98 -4.94
C ASN A 75 -10.35 13.55 -5.50
N ALA A 76 -9.25 12.91 -5.89
CA ALA A 76 -9.24 11.52 -6.35
C ALA A 76 -9.28 10.48 -5.22
N SER A 77 -9.04 10.93 -3.99
CA SER A 77 -9.33 10.16 -2.77
C SER A 77 -10.80 9.70 -2.69
N ASN A 78 -11.72 10.41 -3.36
CA ASN A 78 -13.15 10.06 -3.42
C ASN A 78 -13.45 8.68 -4.05
N ASN A 79 -12.49 8.04 -4.74
CA ASN A 79 -12.66 6.69 -5.31
C ASN A 79 -11.71 5.63 -4.75
N TYR A 80 -11.04 5.91 -3.62
CA TYR A 80 -10.11 4.97 -3.01
C TYR A 80 -10.80 3.68 -2.53
N LEU A 81 -12.01 3.79 -1.96
CA LEU A 81 -12.84 2.65 -1.58
C LEU A 81 -13.21 1.80 -2.83
N GLU A 82 -13.73 2.44 -3.87
CA GLU A 82 -14.15 1.76 -5.11
C GLU A 82 -12.99 1.03 -5.80
N ASN A 83 -11.80 1.65 -5.81
CA ASN A 83 -10.59 1.04 -6.37
C ASN A 83 -10.07 -0.13 -5.53
N THR A 84 -10.14 -0.02 -4.21
CA THR A 84 -9.77 -1.11 -3.29
C THR A 84 -10.72 -2.29 -3.45
N GLU A 85 -12.02 -2.03 -3.58
CA GLU A 85 -13.05 -3.04 -3.83
C GLU A 85 -12.86 -3.76 -5.17
N LYS A 86 -12.61 -3.03 -6.26
CA LYS A 86 -12.32 -3.64 -7.57
C LYS A 86 -11.11 -4.58 -7.53
N ARG A 87 -10.04 -4.17 -6.85
CA ARG A 87 -8.85 -5.01 -6.69
C ARG A 87 -9.15 -6.24 -5.83
N PHE A 88 -9.91 -6.08 -4.75
CA PHE A 88 -10.33 -7.19 -3.89
C PHE A 88 -11.07 -8.26 -4.70
N ILE A 89 -12.10 -7.86 -5.46
CA ILE A 89 -12.92 -8.76 -6.29
C ILE A 89 -12.06 -9.49 -7.33
N PHE A 90 -11.19 -8.77 -8.06
CA PHE A 90 -10.34 -9.37 -9.09
C PHE A 90 -9.38 -10.43 -8.52
N THR A 91 -8.71 -10.11 -7.40
CA THR A 91 -7.78 -11.05 -6.77
C THR A 91 -8.49 -12.26 -6.15
N GLU A 92 -9.74 -12.12 -5.70
CA GLU A 92 -10.55 -13.25 -5.23
C GLU A 92 -10.87 -14.20 -6.38
N GLY A 93 -11.28 -13.65 -7.52
CA GLY A 93 -11.48 -14.42 -8.74
C GLY A 93 -10.22 -15.19 -9.15
N TYR A 94 -9.07 -14.52 -9.20
CA TYR A 94 -7.80 -15.16 -9.53
C TYR A 94 -7.43 -16.29 -8.56
N LEU A 95 -7.54 -16.05 -7.25
CA LEU A 95 -7.21 -17.06 -6.23
C LEU A 95 -8.14 -18.27 -6.34
N ASN A 96 -9.44 -18.06 -6.53
CA ASN A 96 -10.40 -19.17 -6.65
C ASN A 96 -10.13 -20.07 -7.86
N HIS A 97 -9.52 -19.55 -8.92
CA HIS A 97 -9.22 -20.32 -10.14
C HIS A 97 -7.83 -20.94 -10.15
N ASN A 98 -6.88 -20.40 -9.37
CA ASN A 98 -5.47 -20.77 -9.46
C ASN A 98 -4.88 -21.29 -8.14
N ALA A 99 -5.63 -21.33 -7.04
CA ALA A 99 -5.16 -21.78 -5.73
C ALA A 99 -4.46 -23.15 -5.79
N ASP A 100 -5.07 -24.11 -6.49
CA ASP A 100 -4.59 -25.50 -6.56
C ASP A 100 -3.28 -25.66 -7.37
N HIS A 101 -2.86 -24.62 -8.08
CA HIS A 101 -1.64 -24.59 -8.89
C HIS A 101 -0.65 -23.52 -8.41
N MET A 102 -0.97 -22.86 -7.31
CA MET A 102 -0.13 -21.82 -6.73
C MET A 102 0.84 -22.43 -5.73
N ASP A 103 2.02 -21.83 -5.66
CA ASP A 103 2.94 -22.10 -4.56
C ASP A 103 2.31 -21.69 -3.21
N ASP A 104 2.55 -22.47 -2.16
CA ASP A 104 1.92 -22.30 -0.84
C ASP A 104 2.25 -20.93 -0.21
N GLU A 105 3.48 -20.44 -0.41
CA GLU A 105 3.90 -19.15 0.10
C GLU A 105 3.22 -18.01 -0.69
N ALA A 106 3.17 -18.14 -2.02
CA ALA A 106 2.46 -17.20 -2.88
C ALA A 106 0.96 -17.14 -2.55
N PHE A 107 0.32 -18.29 -2.27
CA PHE A 107 -1.08 -18.38 -1.89
C PHE A 107 -1.34 -17.72 -0.53
N LYS A 108 -0.50 -18.03 0.47
CA LYS A 108 -0.58 -17.44 1.81
C LYS A 108 -0.43 -15.92 1.76
N ASN A 109 0.55 -15.43 1.01
CA ASN A 109 0.78 -13.99 0.83
C ASN A 109 -0.39 -13.30 0.10
N ALA A 110 -1.00 -13.98 -0.88
CA ALA A 110 -2.16 -13.46 -1.58
C ALA A 110 -3.41 -13.39 -0.69
N LYS A 111 -3.63 -14.39 0.19
CA LYS A 111 -4.70 -14.36 1.20
C LYS A 111 -4.50 -13.23 2.22
N ILE A 112 -3.28 -13.06 2.73
CA ILE A 112 -2.94 -11.93 3.62
C ILE A 112 -3.24 -10.59 2.94
N LYS A 113 -2.81 -10.41 1.68
CA LYS A 113 -3.11 -9.19 0.90
C LYS A 113 -4.61 -8.98 0.67
N GLN A 114 -5.42 -10.04 0.67
CA GLN A 114 -6.88 -9.92 0.53
C GLN A 114 -7.57 -9.54 1.83
N GLU A 115 -7.13 -10.10 2.96
CA GLU A 115 -7.60 -9.64 4.27
C GLU A 115 -7.27 -8.17 4.49
N HIS A 116 -6.05 -7.75 4.15
CA HIS A 116 -5.65 -6.34 4.26
C HIS A 116 -6.47 -5.39 3.37
N ARG A 117 -6.96 -5.85 2.20
CA ARG A 117 -7.87 -5.06 1.37
C ARG A 117 -9.27 -4.98 1.99
N LYS A 118 -9.72 -6.05 2.65
CA LYS A 118 -10.96 -6.06 3.43
C LYS A 118 -10.91 -5.04 4.58
N GLU A 119 -9.84 -5.08 5.36
CA GLU A 119 -9.61 -4.10 6.44
C GLU A 119 -9.56 -2.67 5.92
N GLN A 120 -8.92 -2.44 4.77
CA GLN A 120 -8.91 -1.12 4.12
C GLN A 120 -10.30 -0.68 3.70
N MET A 121 -11.10 -1.56 3.08
CA MET A 121 -12.48 -1.22 2.72
C MET A 121 -13.34 -0.92 3.95
N ASP A 122 -13.15 -1.63 5.05
CA ASP A 122 -13.90 -1.43 6.28
C ASP A 122 -13.49 -0.14 7.01
N PHE A 123 -12.21 0.26 6.93
CA PHE A 123 -11.75 1.55 7.46
C PHE A 123 -12.30 2.75 6.66
N LEU A 124 -12.59 2.56 5.38
CA LEU A 124 -13.06 3.61 4.46
C LEU A 124 -14.59 3.75 4.39
N LYS A 125 -15.34 2.83 5.01
CA LYS A 125 -16.81 2.85 5.10
C LYS A 125 -17.27 3.62 6.34
#